data_AF-A0A401I6X3-F1
#
_entry.id   AF-A0A401I6X3-F1
#
_cell.length_a   1.000
_cell.length_b   1.000
_cell.length_c   1.000
_cell.angle_alpha   90.00
_cell.angle_beta   90.00
_cell.angle_gamma   90.00
#
_symmetry.space_group_name_H-M   'P 1'
#
loop_
_entity.id
_entity.type
_entity.pdbx_description
1 polymer ?
#
loop_
_entity_poly.entity_id
_entity_poly.type
_entity_poly.pdbx_seq_one_letter_code
_entity_poly.pdbx_strand_id
1 'polypeptide(L)'
;MMKPSRLGLMLMIGAALTSILTLTPPAAHAHVKWFTEVEPVKEELTAILSPYFMIVTAATAVLLAGLTQLASRLSGWSLAGRIDSRMDLWRSYLSPLLKYGTAAALSLQAVSGSMFAPEFALEQPIERALLWAAILCLLIPYKFATKAGALVALGLFIHLTARAGLFHMLDYIFYFAVIVVLVFERTRDSRLGFPLLYLGTGLSLCWVAVEKWVYPVMAEDIIHHHQVPTFGFSPGAFIVMAGMIEFVVGYLLMVGLLHRLLAVALTLIFLSTTLLFGITELIGHFMIHVVLLMFIIEGTSFYKPPVEMHRSRTDQMIFVSLNFLFVLSTFLLLYYRFA
;
A
#
# COMPACT_ATOMS: atom_id res chain seq x y z
N MET A 1 18.14 -13.57 26.68
CA MET A 1 17.75 -13.48 25.25
C MET A 1 18.43 -12.26 24.63
N MET A 2 19.49 -12.49 23.85
CA MET A 2 20.17 -11.42 23.10
C MET A 2 19.23 -10.89 22.02
N LYS A 3 18.99 -9.57 21.98
CA LYS A 3 18.33 -8.94 20.83
C LYS A 3 19.20 -9.20 19.59
N PRO A 4 18.64 -9.70 18.48
CA PRO A 4 19.42 -9.87 17.26
C PRO A 4 20.01 -8.51 16.86
N SER A 5 21.28 -8.52 16.42
CA SER A 5 21.93 -7.32 15.89
C SER A 5 21.15 -6.83 14.67
N ARG A 6 21.16 -5.53 14.41
CA ARG A 6 20.40 -4.91 13.31
C ARG A 6 20.75 -5.48 11.93
N LEU A 7 22.01 -5.90 11.76
CA LEU A 7 22.49 -6.64 10.60
C LEU A 7 21.85 -8.03 10.50
N GLY A 8 21.64 -8.71 11.64
CA GLY A 8 20.97 -10.00 11.71
C GLY A 8 19.49 -9.93 11.32
N LEU A 9 18.78 -8.85 11.64
CA LEU A 9 17.39 -8.66 11.18
C LEU A 9 17.32 -8.43 9.67
N MET A 10 18.23 -7.61 9.11
CA MET A 10 18.32 -7.39 7.67
C MET A 10 18.75 -8.65 6.90
N LEU A 11 19.67 -9.44 7.45
CA LEU A 11 20.06 -10.74 6.89
C LEU A 11 18.94 -11.78 6.99
N MET A 12 18.10 -11.76 8.04
CA MET A 12 16.93 -12.64 8.12
C MET A 12 15.83 -12.24 7.14
N ILE A 13 15.58 -10.94 6.94
CA ILE A 13 14.64 -10.46 5.91
C ILE A 13 15.19 -10.80 4.52
N GLY A 14 16.49 -10.61 4.30
CA GLY A 14 17.18 -11.03 3.07
C GLY A 14 17.07 -12.53 2.83
N ALA A 15 17.35 -13.37 3.83
CA ALA A 15 17.22 -14.82 3.72
C ALA A 15 15.77 -15.28 3.52
N ALA A 16 14.79 -14.60 4.14
CA ALA A 16 13.37 -14.87 3.92
C ALA A 16 12.94 -14.50 2.49
N LEU A 17 13.39 -13.35 1.97
CA LEU A 17 13.19 -12.94 0.58
C LEU A 17 13.85 -13.91 -0.41
N THR A 18 15.08 -14.34 -0.15
CA THR A 18 15.79 -15.34 -0.96
C THR A 18 15.07 -16.70 -0.93
N SER A 19 14.49 -17.09 0.20
CA SER A 19 13.71 -18.33 0.33
C SER A 19 12.37 -18.24 -0.41
N ILE A 20 11.73 -17.06 -0.41
CA ILE A 20 10.52 -16.79 -1.22
C ILE A 20 10.87 -16.85 -2.71
N LEU A 21 12.04 -16.33 -3.11
CA LEU A 21 12.57 -16.35 -4.48
C LEU A 21 12.87 -17.75 -5.02
N THR A 22 13.21 -18.73 -4.17
CA THR A 22 13.57 -20.08 -4.61
C THR A 22 12.41 -21.08 -4.55
N LEU A 23 11.35 -20.78 -3.81
CA LEU A 23 10.26 -21.73 -3.51
C LEU A 23 8.94 -21.41 -4.22
N THR A 24 8.82 -20.28 -4.92
CA THR A 24 7.57 -19.92 -5.61
C THR A 24 7.58 -20.38 -7.08
N PRO A 25 6.53 -21.10 -7.54
CA PRO A 25 6.43 -21.52 -8.93
C PRO A 25 6.33 -20.30 -9.87
N PRO A 26 6.94 -20.35 -11.07
CA PRO A 26 7.10 -19.21 -11.97
C PRO A 26 5.84 -18.82 -12.75
N ALA A 27 4.67 -19.28 -12.35
CA ALA A 27 3.41 -19.03 -13.06
C ALA A 27 2.44 -18.28 -12.15
N ALA A 28 2.68 -16.98 -11.94
CA ALA A 28 1.56 -16.07 -11.75
C ALA A 28 1.27 -15.47 -13.13
N HIS A 29 0.03 -15.64 -13.60
CA HIS A 29 -0.43 -14.87 -14.75
C HIS A 29 -0.74 -13.47 -14.24
N ALA A 30 -0.26 -12.45 -14.92
CA ALA A 30 -0.80 -11.12 -14.72
C ALA A 30 -2.29 -11.15 -15.06
N HIS A 31 -3.10 -10.51 -14.22
CA HIS A 31 -4.55 -10.49 -14.34
C HIS A 31 -5.00 -9.11 -14.79
N VAL A 32 -6.05 -9.11 -15.61
CA VAL A 32 -6.72 -7.89 -16.05
C VAL A 32 -7.41 -7.23 -14.85
N LYS A 33 -7.13 -5.94 -14.65
CA LYS A 33 -7.72 -5.15 -13.57
C LYS A 33 -9.03 -4.50 -13.98
N TRP A 34 -9.86 -4.14 -12.99
CA TRP A 34 -11.22 -3.62 -13.21
C TRP A 34 -11.37 -2.29 -13.98
N PHE A 35 -10.31 -1.72 -14.58
CA PHE A 35 -10.34 -0.52 -15.43
C PHE A 35 -9.93 -0.76 -16.89
N THR A 36 -9.54 -1.98 -17.24
CA THR A 36 -9.18 -2.34 -18.61
C THR A 36 -9.66 -3.76 -18.88
N GLU A 37 -9.87 -4.10 -20.14
CA GLU A 37 -10.09 -5.49 -20.58
C GLU A 37 -8.89 -6.00 -21.39
N VAL A 38 -7.84 -5.18 -21.53
CA VAL A 38 -6.69 -5.51 -22.34
C VAL A 38 -5.80 -6.51 -21.62
N GLU A 39 -5.50 -7.61 -22.32
CA GLU A 39 -4.61 -8.65 -21.82
C GLU A 39 -3.23 -8.09 -21.44
N PRO A 40 -2.67 -8.46 -20.28
CA PRO A 40 -1.38 -7.93 -19.85
C PRO A 40 -0.26 -8.41 -20.77
N VAL A 41 0.43 -7.45 -21.41
CA VAL A 41 1.61 -7.72 -22.23
C VAL A 41 2.84 -7.25 -21.48
N LYS A 42 3.72 -8.21 -21.15
CA LYS A 42 4.94 -7.95 -20.41
C LYS A 42 5.95 -7.21 -21.28
N GLU A 43 6.38 -6.05 -20.81
CA GLU A 43 7.41 -5.24 -21.46
C GLU A 43 8.80 -5.84 -21.22
N GLU A 44 9.73 -5.65 -22.17
CA GLU A 44 11.11 -6.10 -21.99
C GLU A 44 11.83 -5.28 -20.90
N LEU A 45 12.61 -5.95 -20.04
CA LEU A 45 13.33 -5.27 -18.95
C LEU A 45 14.22 -4.11 -19.44
N THR A 46 14.80 -4.24 -20.64
CA THR A 46 15.62 -3.18 -21.25
C THR A 46 14.80 -1.97 -21.69
N ALA A 47 13.54 -2.15 -22.08
CA ALA A 47 12.60 -1.09 -22.39
C ALA A 47 12.08 -0.41 -21.10
N ILE A 48 11.83 -1.20 -20.05
CA ILE A 48 11.49 -0.66 -18.72
C ILE A 48 12.62 0.22 -18.19
N LEU A 49 13.85 -0.27 -18.23
CA LEU A 49 15.07 0.44 -17.82
C LEU A 49 15.56 1.44 -18.89
N SER A 50 14.63 2.08 -19.59
CA SER A 50 14.92 3.13 -20.56
C SER A 50 15.76 4.26 -19.96
N PRO A 51 16.49 5.04 -20.80
CA PRO A 51 17.19 6.22 -20.34
C PRO A 51 16.31 7.19 -19.54
N TYR A 52 15.04 7.33 -19.94
CA TYR A 52 14.08 8.17 -19.23
C TYR A 52 13.79 7.64 -17.82
N PHE A 53 13.49 6.34 -17.68
CA PHE A 53 13.30 5.71 -16.38
C PHE A 53 14.52 5.88 -15.46
N MET A 54 15.72 5.67 -16.01
CA MET A 54 16.96 5.81 -15.25
C MET A 54 17.21 7.26 -14.79
N ILE A 55 16.95 8.25 -15.64
CA ILE A 55 17.07 9.67 -15.29
C ILE A 55 16.05 10.03 -14.20
N VAL A 56 14.78 9.64 -14.36
CA VAL A 56 13.73 9.90 -13.37
C VAL A 56 14.05 9.23 -12.04
N THR A 57 14.55 7.99 -12.06
CA THR A 57 14.97 7.25 -10.87
C THR A 57 16.13 7.93 -10.16
N ALA A 58 17.18 8.33 -10.89
CA ALA A 58 18.33 9.02 -10.33
C ALA A 58 17.95 10.38 -9.74
N ALA A 59 17.14 11.16 -10.47
CA ALA A 59 16.61 12.43 -10.00
C ALA A 59 15.78 12.25 -8.72
N THR A 60 14.91 11.24 -8.69
CA THR A 60 14.10 10.89 -7.52
C THR A 60 14.95 10.52 -6.31
N ALA A 61 15.99 9.71 -6.50
CA ALA A 61 16.92 9.36 -5.42
C ALA A 61 17.60 10.61 -4.83
N VAL A 62 18.05 11.54 -5.67
CA VAL A 62 18.62 12.82 -5.24
C VAL A 62 17.59 13.69 -4.50
N LEU A 63 16.37 13.77 -5.01
CA LEU A 63 15.27 14.50 -4.36
C LEU A 63 14.94 13.91 -2.99
N LEU A 64 14.87 12.59 -2.86
CA LEU A 64 14.67 11.89 -1.60
C LEU A 64 15.81 12.13 -0.61
N ALA A 65 17.05 12.19 -1.09
CA ALA A 65 18.20 12.63 -0.30
C ALA A 65 17.93 14.03 0.28
N GLY A 66 17.59 15.01 -0.55
CA GLY A 66 17.26 16.36 -0.10
C GLY A 66 16.05 16.42 0.84
N LEU A 67 15.06 15.56 0.61
CA LEU A 67 13.84 15.49 1.41
C LEU A 67 14.12 15.14 2.88
N THR A 68 15.14 14.31 3.16
CA THR A 68 15.55 14.02 4.55
C THR A 68 15.89 15.29 5.34
N GLN A 69 16.51 16.27 4.68
CA GLN A 69 16.85 17.54 5.30
C GLN A 69 15.62 18.42 5.48
N LEU A 70 14.73 18.43 4.49
CA LEU A 70 13.50 19.21 4.55
C LEU A 70 12.52 18.67 5.59
N ALA A 71 12.39 17.35 5.70
CA ALA A 71 11.53 16.68 6.68
C ALA A 71 11.88 17.11 8.12
N SER A 72 13.17 17.21 8.43
CA SER A 72 13.63 17.69 9.75
C SER A 72 13.23 19.14 10.05
N ARG A 73 13.04 19.97 9.02
CA ARG A 73 12.60 21.36 9.16
C ARG A 73 11.08 21.47 9.25
N LEU A 74 10.36 20.68 8.47
CA LEU A 74 8.89 20.65 8.45
C LEU A 74 8.31 20.19 9.79
N SER A 75 8.97 19.25 10.49
CA SER A 75 8.55 18.82 11.83
C SER A 75 8.71 19.89 12.91
N GLY A 76 9.63 20.86 12.71
CA GLY A 76 9.86 21.97 13.62
C GLY A 76 8.89 23.16 13.47
N TRP A 77 7.97 23.10 12.50
CA TRP A 77 7.02 24.20 12.25
C TRP A 77 5.89 24.25 13.29
N SER A 78 5.64 25.45 13.83
CA SER A 78 4.62 25.69 14.87
C SER A 78 3.20 25.32 14.45
N LEU A 79 2.89 25.38 13.14
CA LEU A 79 1.63 24.93 12.59
C LEU A 79 1.46 23.41 12.69
N ALA A 80 2.52 22.64 12.46
CA ALA A 80 2.51 21.19 12.57
C ALA A 80 2.18 20.76 14.01
N GLY A 81 2.80 21.41 15.01
CA GLY A 81 2.52 21.14 16.43
C GLY A 81 1.07 21.49 16.86
N ARG A 82 0.47 22.52 16.27
CA ARG A 82 -0.95 22.87 16.52
C ARG A 82 -1.93 21.89 15.89
N ILE A 83 -1.61 21.40 14.69
CA ILE A 83 -2.42 20.38 14.02
C ILE A 83 -2.34 19.08 14.82
N ASP A 84 -1.14 18.69 15.25
CA ASP A 84 -0.93 17.45 16.00
C ASP A 84 -1.72 17.42 17.31
N SER A 85 -1.66 18.50 18.10
CA SER A 85 -2.41 18.59 19.36
C SER A 85 -3.94 18.58 19.18
N ARG A 86 -4.46 19.12 18.07
CA ARG A 86 -5.89 19.00 17.73
C ARG A 86 -6.26 17.58 17.33
N MET A 87 -5.35 16.86 16.70
CA MET A 87 -5.58 15.52 16.15
C MET A 87 -5.42 14.44 17.23
N ASP A 88 -4.67 14.72 18.30
CA ASP A 88 -4.61 13.90 19.50
C ASP A 88 -6.00 13.64 20.12
N LEU A 89 -6.91 14.61 20.02
CA LEU A 89 -8.31 14.47 20.46
C LEU A 89 -9.07 13.38 19.69
N TRP A 90 -8.65 13.09 18.46
CA TRP A 90 -9.29 12.13 17.57
C TRP A 90 -8.66 10.72 17.66
N ARG A 91 -7.53 10.55 18.35
CA ARG A 91 -6.84 9.25 18.47
C ARG A 91 -7.70 8.17 19.12
N SER A 92 -8.59 8.54 20.03
CA SER A 92 -9.54 7.61 20.66
C SER A 92 -10.51 6.95 19.66
N TYR A 93 -10.72 7.58 18.49
CA TYR A 93 -11.60 7.09 17.43
C TYR A 93 -10.90 6.19 16.41
N LEU A 94 -9.57 6.00 16.48
CA LEU A 94 -8.82 5.20 15.50
C LEU A 94 -9.27 3.73 15.47
N SER A 95 -9.48 3.11 16.63
CA SER A 95 -9.94 1.70 16.70
C SER A 95 -11.37 1.54 16.17
N PRO A 96 -12.36 2.36 16.62
CA PRO A 96 -13.69 2.37 16.00
C PRO A 96 -13.68 2.67 14.51
N LEU A 97 -12.84 3.61 14.05
CA LEU A 97 -12.73 3.99 12.65
C LEU A 97 -12.26 2.82 11.78
N LEU A 98 -11.20 2.12 12.19
CA LEU A 98 -10.74 0.93 11.47
C LEU A 98 -11.82 -0.13 11.39
N LYS A 99 -12.46 -0.42 12.53
CA LYS A 99 -13.49 -1.46 12.64
C LYS A 99 -14.71 -1.16 11.78
N TYR A 100 -15.35 -0.01 11.98
CA TYR A 100 -16.56 0.35 11.25
C TYR A 100 -16.28 0.76 9.80
N GLY A 101 -15.12 1.35 9.54
CA GLY A 101 -14.65 1.59 8.18
C GLY A 101 -14.43 0.30 7.40
N THR A 102 -13.88 -0.75 8.04
CA THR A 102 -13.78 -2.09 7.42
C THR A 102 -15.16 -2.69 7.18
N ALA A 103 -16.08 -2.60 8.15
CA ALA A 103 -17.45 -3.07 7.95
C ALA A 103 -18.15 -2.35 6.78
N ALA A 104 -17.96 -1.03 6.66
CA ALA A 104 -18.50 -0.23 5.56
C ALA A 104 -17.85 -0.60 4.20
N ALA A 105 -16.52 -0.76 4.15
CA ALA A 105 -15.82 -1.21 2.95
C ALA A 105 -16.34 -2.56 2.46
N LEU A 106 -16.42 -3.55 3.37
CA LEU A 106 -16.93 -4.88 3.06
C LEU A 106 -18.42 -4.84 2.68
N SER A 107 -19.21 -3.94 3.25
CA SER A 107 -20.62 -3.76 2.86
C SER A 107 -20.77 -3.23 1.44
N LEU A 108 -19.96 -2.24 1.04
CA LEU A 108 -19.94 -1.74 -0.33
C LEU A 108 -19.62 -2.88 -1.32
N GLN A 109 -18.58 -3.66 -1.02
CA GLN A 109 -18.17 -4.82 -1.81
C GLN A 109 -19.29 -5.88 -1.87
N ALA A 110 -19.90 -6.22 -0.73
CA ALA A 110 -20.98 -7.20 -0.67
C ALA A 110 -22.20 -6.78 -1.51
N VAL A 111 -22.52 -5.48 -1.54
CA VAL A 111 -23.63 -4.92 -2.34
C VAL A 111 -23.27 -4.88 -3.82
N SER A 112 -22.03 -4.58 -4.19
CA SER A 112 -21.57 -4.63 -5.58
C SER A 112 -21.38 -6.07 -6.11
N GLY A 113 -21.49 -7.08 -5.25
CA GLY A 113 -21.31 -8.48 -5.63
C GLY A 113 -19.85 -8.92 -5.71
N SER A 114 -18.93 -8.16 -5.12
CA SER A 114 -17.49 -8.40 -5.10
C SER A 114 -16.97 -8.58 -3.67
N MET A 115 -15.70 -8.97 -3.51
CA MET A 115 -15.05 -9.09 -2.21
C MET A 115 -13.63 -8.53 -2.24
N PHE A 116 -13.29 -7.68 -1.27
CA PHE A 116 -12.02 -6.95 -1.15
C PHE A 116 -11.70 -5.97 -2.30
N ALA A 117 -12.03 -6.33 -3.53
CA ALA A 117 -11.70 -5.59 -4.74
C ALA A 117 -12.78 -5.86 -5.84
N PRO A 118 -13.16 -4.87 -6.67
CA PRO A 118 -14.19 -5.02 -7.70
C PRO A 118 -14.02 -6.20 -8.66
N GLU A 119 -12.78 -6.60 -8.96
CA GLU A 119 -12.49 -7.72 -9.87
C GLU A 119 -12.79 -9.10 -9.27
N PHE A 120 -12.88 -9.20 -7.95
CA PHE A 120 -13.14 -10.48 -7.28
C PHE A 120 -14.63 -10.66 -7.01
N ALA A 121 -15.34 -11.20 -8.01
CA ALA A 121 -16.74 -11.53 -7.87
C ALA A 121 -17.00 -12.58 -6.76
N LEU A 122 -18.14 -12.43 -6.07
CA LEU A 122 -18.68 -13.42 -5.16
C LEU A 122 -19.32 -14.56 -5.96
N GLU A 123 -18.54 -15.60 -6.22
CA GLU A 123 -18.95 -16.75 -7.03
C GLU A 123 -19.85 -17.69 -6.24
N GLN A 124 -19.52 -17.93 -4.97
CA GLN A 124 -20.18 -18.95 -4.17
C GLN A 124 -21.13 -18.36 -3.12
N PRO A 125 -22.31 -18.97 -2.89
CA PRO A 125 -23.23 -18.52 -1.83
C PRO A 125 -22.60 -18.51 -0.44
N ILE A 126 -21.65 -19.42 -0.19
CA ILE A 126 -20.93 -19.50 1.09
C ILE A 126 -20.00 -18.30 1.31
N GLU A 127 -19.30 -17.82 0.28
CA GLU A 127 -18.46 -16.62 0.36
C GLU A 127 -19.31 -15.41 0.73
N ARG A 128 -20.46 -15.26 0.07
CA ARG A 128 -21.42 -14.18 0.35
C ARG A 128 -21.95 -14.26 1.78
N ALA A 129 -22.34 -15.46 2.25
CA ALA A 129 -22.83 -15.64 3.61
C ALA A 129 -21.75 -15.33 4.66
N LEU A 130 -20.51 -15.78 4.44
CA LEU A 130 -19.38 -15.50 5.32
C LEU A 130 -19.01 -14.02 5.32
N LEU A 131 -19.08 -13.33 4.16
CA LEU A 131 -18.82 -11.89 4.07
C LEU A 131 -19.84 -11.10 4.89
N TRP A 132 -21.14 -11.40 4.75
CA TRP A 132 -22.18 -10.80 5.57
C TRP A 132 -22.02 -11.14 7.06
N ALA A 133 -21.64 -12.37 7.40
CA ALA A 133 -21.34 -12.74 8.78
C ALA A 133 -20.17 -11.91 9.35
N ALA A 134 -19.10 -11.70 8.58
CA ALA A 134 -17.97 -10.85 8.97
C ALA A 134 -18.43 -9.41 9.23
N ILE A 135 -19.24 -8.83 8.33
CA ILE A 135 -19.81 -7.49 8.47
C ILE A 135 -20.63 -7.38 9.75
N LEU A 136 -21.58 -8.30 9.97
CA LEU A 136 -22.44 -8.28 11.16
C LEU A 136 -21.62 -8.37 12.45
N CYS A 137 -20.63 -9.26 12.50
CA CYS A 137 -19.71 -9.38 13.63
C CYS A 137 -18.91 -8.09 13.88
N LEU A 138 -18.47 -7.40 12.82
CA LEU A 138 -17.79 -6.10 12.91
C LEU A 138 -18.73 -4.96 13.32
N LEU A 139 -20.03 -5.03 13.08
CA LEU A 139 -20.98 -3.98 13.53
C LEU A 139 -21.33 -4.10 15.02
N ILE A 140 -21.25 -5.30 15.61
CA ILE A 140 -21.53 -5.50 17.03
C ILE A 140 -20.43 -4.82 17.87
N PRO A 141 -20.74 -3.92 18.82
CA PRO A 141 -19.76 -3.19 19.63
C PRO A 141 -19.12 -4.06 20.74
N TYR A 142 -18.73 -5.29 20.41
CA TYR A 142 -18.15 -6.25 21.35
C TYR A 142 -16.82 -6.81 20.82
N LYS A 143 -15.80 -6.90 21.69
CA LYS A 143 -14.42 -7.26 21.29
C LYS A 143 -14.31 -8.65 20.66
N PHE A 144 -15.04 -9.64 21.17
CA PHE A 144 -15.00 -10.99 20.63
C PHE A 144 -15.74 -11.08 19.29
N ALA A 145 -16.77 -10.24 19.09
CA ALA A 145 -17.42 -10.12 17.80
C ALA A 145 -16.48 -9.49 16.77
N THR A 146 -15.72 -8.43 17.11
CA THR A 146 -14.69 -7.89 16.20
C THR A 146 -13.70 -8.98 15.77
N LYS A 147 -13.18 -9.76 16.73
CA LYS A 147 -12.22 -10.83 16.45
C LYS A 147 -12.81 -11.93 15.59
N ALA A 148 -14.05 -12.35 15.87
CA ALA A 148 -14.75 -13.33 15.04
C ALA A 148 -14.91 -12.82 13.61
N GLY A 149 -15.37 -11.57 13.43
CA GLY A 149 -15.52 -10.95 12.10
C GLY A 149 -14.18 -10.85 11.35
N ALA A 150 -13.12 -10.44 12.04
CA ALA A 150 -11.77 -10.37 11.46
C ALA A 150 -11.23 -11.76 11.08
N LEU A 151 -11.48 -12.80 11.88
CA LEU A 151 -11.08 -14.17 11.55
C LEU A 151 -11.86 -14.75 10.36
N VAL A 152 -13.16 -14.42 10.23
CA VAL A 152 -13.94 -14.77 9.04
C VAL A 152 -13.39 -14.05 7.80
N ALA A 153 -13.11 -12.75 7.90
CA ALA A 153 -12.47 -11.99 6.83
C ALA A 153 -11.08 -12.55 6.46
N LEU A 154 -10.29 -13.00 7.45
CA LEU A 154 -9.02 -13.68 7.21
C LEU A 154 -9.21 -14.98 6.44
N GLY A 155 -10.20 -15.79 6.81
CA GLY A 155 -10.53 -17.02 6.09
C GLY A 155 -10.90 -16.76 4.63
N LEU A 156 -11.73 -15.73 4.38
CA LEU A 156 -12.07 -15.29 3.03
C LEU A 156 -10.85 -14.79 2.25
N PHE A 157 -9.98 -14.01 2.88
CA PHE A 157 -8.76 -13.49 2.25
C PHE A 157 -7.79 -14.63 1.88
N ILE A 158 -7.61 -15.62 2.75
CA ILE A 158 -6.79 -16.80 2.48
C ILE A 158 -7.41 -17.62 1.35
N HIS A 159 -8.73 -17.83 1.37
CA HIS A 159 -9.44 -18.54 0.32
C HIS A 159 -9.27 -17.86 -1.04
N LEU A 160 -9.47 -16.54 -1.09
CA LEU A 160 -9.22 -15.74 -2.28
C LEU A 160 -7.77 -15.84 -2.74
N THR A 161 -6.80 -15.73 -1.82
CA THR A 161 -5.38 -15.87 -2.14
C THR A 161 -5.03 -17.22 -2.75
N ALA A 162 -5.67 -18.29 -2.28
CA ALA A 162 -5.48 -19.63 -2.86
C ALA A 162 -6.06 -19.74 -4.28
N ARG A 163 -7.09 -18.96 -4.62
CA ARG A 163 -7.73 -18.95 -5.95
C ARG A 163 -7.05 -17.99 -6.93
N ALA A 164 -6.79 -16.75 -6.51
CA ALA A 164 -6.21 -15.68 -7.33
C ALA A 164 -4.67 -15.74 -7.41
N GLY A 165 -4.03 -16.37 -6.43
CA GLY A 165 -2.57 -16.46 -6.36
C GLY A 165 -1.94 -15.41 -5.44
N LEU A 166 -0.79 -15.78 -4.87
CA LEU A 166 -0.12 -14.95 -3.85
C LEU A 166 0.34 -13.60 -4.40
N PHE A 167 0.90 -13.57 -5.61
CA PHE A 167 1.46 -12.36 -6.20
C PHE A 167 0.38 -11.34 -6.61
N HIS A 168 -0.76 -11.82 -7.12
CA HIS A 168 -1.92 -10.95 -7.40
C HIS A 168 -2.50 -10.35 -6.10
N MET A 169 -2.47 -11.11 -5.00
CA MET A 169 -2.95 -10.61 -3.71
C MET A 169 -1.99 -9.63 -3.01
N LEU A 170 -0.78 -9.41 -3.52
CA LEU A 170 0.14 -8.40 -2.98
C LEU A 170 -0.39 -6.98 -3.20
N ASP A 171 -1.13 -6.74 -4.28
CA ASP A 171 -1.90 -5.53 -4.55
C ASP A 171 -2.83 -5.19 -3.37
N TYR A 172 -3.35 -6.22 -2.70
CA TYR A 172 -4.35 -6.13 -1.64
C TYR A 172 -3.79 -6.43 -0.24
N ILE A 173 -2.46 -6.47 -0.07
CA ILE A 173 -1.84 -6.84 1.22
C ILE A 173 -2.18 -5.86 2.36
N PHE A 174 -2.63 -4.65 2.05
CA PHE A 174 -3.16 -3.72 3.04
C PHE A 174 -4.42 -4.28 3.75
N TYR A 175 -5.27 -5.07 3.07
CA TYR A 175 -6.40 -5.75 3.72
C TYR A 175 -5.91 -6.78 4.73
N PHE A 176 -4.86 -7.54 4.40
CA PHE A 176 -4.25 -8.45 5.36
C PHE A 176 -3.76 -7.70 6.61
N ALA A 177 -3.09 -6.55 6.42
CA ALA A 177 -2.67 -5.70 7.53
C ALA A 177 -3.87 -5.25 8.39
N VAL A 178 -4.94 -4.77 7.77
CA VAL A 178 -6.20 -4.38 8.44
C VAL A 178 -6.79 -5.53 9.26
N ILE A 179 -6.92 -6.70 8.65
CA ILE A 179 -7.47 -7.91 9.29
C ILE A 179 -6.63 -8.28 10.51
N VAL A 180 -5.31 -8.32 10.37
CA VAL A 180 -4.39 -8.63 11.47
C VAL A 180 -4.53 -7.63 12.61
N VAL A 181 -4.62 -6.33 12.31
CA VAL A 181 -4.84 -5.30 13.34
C VAL A 181 -6.16 -5.54 14.09
N LEU A 182 -7.23 -5.90 13.39
CA LEU A 182 -8.54 -6.18 13.99
C LEU A 182 -8.53 -7.47 14.84
N VAL A 183 -7.77 -8.50 14.44
CA VAL A 183 -7.58 -9.73 15.24
C VAL A 183 -6.86 -9.41 16.56
N PHE A 184 -5.84 -8.56 16.52
CA PHE A 184 -5.05 -8.16 17.68
C PHE A 184 -5.63 -6.95 18.44
N GLU A 185 -6.84 -6.49 18.09
CA GLU A 185 -7.49 -5.36 18.75
C GLU A 185 -7.60 -5.61 20.28
N ARG A 186 -7.24 -4.59 21.08
CA ARG A 186 -7.23 -4.62 22.55
C ARG A 186 -6.41 -5.76 23.18
N THR A 187 -5.36 -6.21 22.49
CA THR A 187 -4.33 -7.12 23.03
C THR A 187 -3.03 -6.37 23.32
N ARG A 188 -2.08 -7.01 24.00
CA ARG A 188 -0.75 -6.43 24.28
C ARG A 188 0.02 -6.07 22.99
N ASP A 189 -0.28 -6.78 21.90
CA ASP A 189 0.38 -6.63 20.59
C ASP A 189 -0.26 -5.57 19.69
N SER A 190 -1.32 -4.89 20.15
CA SER A 190 -2.00 -3.82 19.39
C SER A 190 -1.08 -2.66 19.01
N ARG A 191 0.06 -2.51 19.69
CA ARG A 191 1.10 -1.52 19.40
C ARG A 191 1.77 -1.72 18.04
N LEU A 192 1.71 -2.93 17.48
CA LEU A 192 2.23 -3.24 16.14
C LEU A 192 1.24 -2.93 15.02
N GLY A 193 -0.02 -2.62 15.34
CA GLY A 193 -1.07 -2.46 14.35
C GLY A 193 -0.78 -1.37 13.32
N PHE A 194 -0.44 -0.17 13.79
CA PHE A 194 -0.12 0.92 12.86
C PHE A 194 1.14 0.70 12.02
N PRO A 195 2.29 0.28 12.58
CA PRO A 195 3.43 -0.12 11.76
C PRO A 195 3.05 -1.10 10.65
N LEU A 196 2.18 -2.08 10.95
CA LEU A 196 1.70 -3.05 9.98
C LEU A 196 0.81 -2.41 8.91
N LEU A 197 -0.07 -1.46 9.27
CA LEU A 197 -0.88 -0.72 8.30
C LEU A 197 -0.01 0.11 7.36
N TYR A 198 0.98 0.85 7.88
CA TYR A 198 1.91 1.64 7.05
C TYR A 198 2.72 0.75 6.12
N LEU A 199 3.27 -0.35 6.65
CA LEU A 199 4.05 -1.29 5.88
C LEU A 199 3.18 -1.97 4.81
N GLY A 200 2.01 -2.51 5.17
CA GLY A 200 1.12 -3.18 4.24
C GLY A 200 0.60 -2.26 3.14
N THR A 201 0.22 -1.03 3.49
CA THR A 201 -0.24 -0.02 2.52
C THR A 201 0.91 0.40 1.60
N GLY A 202 2.09 0.69 2.16
CA GLY A 202 3.25 1.08 1.36
C GLY A 202 3.75 -0.03 0.44
N LEU A 203 3.77 -1.29 0.91
CA LEU A 203 4.10 -2.47 0.11
C LEU A 203 3.13 -2.64 -1.07
N SER A 204 1.82 -2.53 -0.81
CA SER A 204 0.78 -2.59 -1.84
C SER A 204 1.00 -1.52 -2.92
N LEU A 205 1.19 -0.25 -2.52
CA LEU A 205 1.45 0.86 -3.45
C LEU A 205 2.73 0.65 -4.28
N CYS A 206 3.83 0.22 -3.66
CA CYS A 206 5.06 -0.09 -4.39
C CYS A 206 4.86 -1.22 -5.41
N TRP A 207 4.03 -2.21 -5.07
CA TRP A 207 3.76 -3.36 -5.94
C TRP A 207 2.93 -2.95 -7.17
N VAL A 208 1.82 -2.24 -6.98
CA VAL A 208 0.98 -1.75 -8.11
C VAL A 208 1.65 -0.65 -8.94
N ALA A 209 2.66 0.03 -8.39
CA ALA A 209 3.49 0.96 -9.14
C ALA A 209 4.40 0.24 -10.14
N VAL A 210 4.99 -0.89 -9.74
CA VAL A 210 5.86 -1.68 -10.63
C VAL A 210 5.08 -2.32 -11.76
N GLU A 211 3.85 -2.76 -11.50
CA GLU A 211 2.94 -3.27 -12.53
C GLU A 211 2.81 -2.32 -13.71
N LYS A 212 2.70 -1.01 -13.46
CA LYS A 212 2.56 0.00 -14.53
C LYS A 212 3.75 0.03 -15.48
N TRP A 213 4.93 -0.36 -15.02
CA TRP A 213 6.12 -0.44 -15.86
C TRP A 213 6.26 -1.79 -16.54
N VAL A 214 5.86 -2.87 -15.87
CA VAL A 214 5.95 -4.24 -16.41
C VAL A 214 4.85 -4.51 -17.44
N TYR A 215 3.66 -3.94 -17.23
CA TYR A 215 2.47 -4.09 -18.07
C TYR A 215 1.92 -2.72 -18.51
N PRO A 216 2.71 -1.90 -19.25
CA PRO A 216 2.35 -0.51 -19.55
C PRO A 216 1.11 -0.40 -20.44
N VAL A 217 0.85 -1.39 -21.30
CA VAL A 217 -0.31 -1.41 -22.21
C VAL A 217 -1.65 -1.28 -21.45
N MET A 218 -1.76 -1.90 -20.27
CA MET A 218 -2.95 -1.76 -19.42
C MET A 218 -3.15 -0.31 -18.97
N ALA A 219 -2.08 0.36 -18.56
CA ALA A 219 -2.14 1.75 -18.13
C ALA A 219 -2.38 2.71 -19.32
N GLU A 220 -1.84 2.40 -20.50
CA GLU A 220 -2.12 3.14 -21.74
C GLU A 220 -3.60 3.05 -22.12
N ASP A 221 -4.19 1.85 -22.06
CA ASP A 221 -5.61 1.65 -22.32
C ASP A 221 -6.48 2.48 -21.35
N ILE A 222 -6.18 2.47 -20.05
CA ILE A 222 -6.87 3.30 -19.07
C ILE A 222 -6.78 4.80 -19.43
N ILE A 223 -5.59 5.27 -19.82
CA ILE A 223 -5.38 6.66 -20.21
C ILE A 223 -6.24 7.03 -21.43
N HIS A 224 -6.26 6.18 -22.44
CA HIS A 224 -7.00 6.42 -23.68
C HIS A 224 -8.52 6.26 -23.50
N HIS A 225 -8.96 5.22 -22.81
CA HIS A 225 -10.38 4.92 -22.61
C HIS A 225 -11.06 5.92 -21.67
N HIS A 226 -10.39 6.30 -20.58
CA HIS A 226 -10.93 7.23 -19.58
C HIS A 226 -10.47 8.68 -19.76
N GLN A 227 -9.73 8.98 -20.84
CA GLN A 227 -9.25 10.33 -21.16
C GLN A 227 -8.50 10.97 -19.98
N VAL A 228 -7.62 10.19 -19.34
CA VAL A 228 -6.85 10.63 -18.17
C VAL A 228 -5.95 11.80 -18.59
N PRO A 229 -5.97 12.94 -17.87
CA PRO A 229 -5.15 14.09 -18.24
C PRO A 229 -3.66 13.78 -18.03
N THR A 230 -2.91 13.69 -19.12
CA THR A 230 -1.45 13.47 -19.09
C THR A 230 -0.64 14.76 -18.94
N PHE A 231 -1.29 15.91 -18.78
CA PHE A 231 -0.66 17.23 -18.60
C PHE A 231 0.39 17.61 -19.66
N GLY A 232 0.19 17.16 -20.90
CA GLY A 232 1.10 17.44 -22.03
C GLY A 232 2.24 16.43 -22.18
N PHE A 233 2.33 15.41 -21.33
CA PHE A 233 3.25 14.30 -21.50
C PHE A 233 2.67 13.22 -22.43
N SER A 234 3.54 12.46 -23.10
CA SER A 234 3.12 11.25 -23.81
C SER A 234 2.64 10.18 -22.81
N PRO A 235 1.72 9.27 -23.21
CA PRO A 235 1.21 8.23 -22.32
C PRO A 235 2.33 7.43 -21.63
N GLY A 236 3.32 6.92 -22.39
CA GLY A 236 4.44 6.18 -21.81
C GLY A 236 5.28 6.97 -20.80
N ALA A 237 5.58 8.25 -21.08
CA ALA A 237 6.31 9.10 -20.13
C ALA A 237 5.48 9.38 -18.87
N PHE A 238 4.17 9.61 -19.04
CA PHE A 238 3.23 9.80 -17.93
C PHE A 238 3.14 8.54 -17.06
N ILE A 239 3.07 7.35 -17.63
CA ILE A 239 3.05 6.06 -16.91
C ILE A 239 4.30 5.88 -16.06
N VAL A 240 5.49 6.15 -16.62
CA VAL A 240 6.76 6.07 -15.87
C VAL A 240 6.73 7.01 -14.67
N MET A 241 6.31 8.27 -14.85
CA MET A 241 6.22 9.23 -13.75
C MET A 241 5.14 8.89 -12.73
N ALA A 242 3.96 8.45 -13.18
CA ALA A 242 2.85 8.07 -12.30
C ALA A 242 3.25 6.89 -11.41
N GLY A 243 3.81 5.82 -12.01
CA GLY A 243 4.39 4.71 -11.26
C GLY A 243 5.51 5.17 -10.32
N MET A 244 6.36 6.11 -10.73
CA MET A 244 7.45 6.59 -9.86
C MET A 244 6.91 7.34 -8.64
N ILE A 245 5.92 8.22 -8.83
CA ILE A 245 5.29 8.96 -7.74
C ILE A 245 4.62 7.98 -6.77
N GLU A 246 3.87 7.01 -7.28
CA GLU A 246 3.22 6.00 -6.46
C GLU A 246 4.22 5.14 -5.68
N PHE A 247 5.30 4.70 -6.33
CA PHE A 247 6.38 3.94 -5.70
C PHE A 247 7.07 4.77 -4.61
N VAL A 248 7.38 6.04 -4.87
CA VAL A 248 7.99 6.95 -3.89
C VAL A 248 7.08 7.14 -2.68
N VAL A 249 5.79 7.33 -2.90
CA VAL A 249 4.84 7.49 -1.80
C VAL A 249 4.75 6.20 -0.98
N GLY A 250 4.65 5.03 -1.62
CA GLY A 250 4.67 3.74 -0.94
C GLY A 250 5.96 3.54 -0.13
N TYR A 251 7.11 3.84 -0.73
CA TYR A 251 8.42 3.79 -0.09
C TYR A 251 8.51 4.69 1.14
N LEU A 252 8.06 5.95 1.04
CA LEU A 252 8.09 6.89 2.16
C LEU A 252 7.17 6.45 3.31
N LEU A 253 6.01 5.84 3.02
CA LEU A 253 5.15 5.22 4.04
C LEU A 253 5.86 4.04 4.73
N MET A 254 6.58 3.19 3.98
CA MET A 254 7.33 2.07 4.54
C MET A 254 8.53 2.50 5.40
N VAL A 255 9.19 3.61 5.06
CA VAL A 255 10.35 4.13 5.81
C VAL A 255 9.92 5.04 6.97
N GLY A 256 8.66 5.47 6.96
CA GLY A 256 8.07 6.26 8.01
C GLY A 256 8.46 7.74 7.93
N LEU A 257 8.39 8.32 6.73
CA LEU A 257 8.64 9.74 6.49
C LEU A 257 7.37 10.44 5.99
N LEU A 258 7.13 11.68 6.44
CA LEU A 258 6.03 12.54 5.97
C LEU A 258 4.61 11.97 6.10
N HIS A 259 4.37 11.04 7.03
CA HIS A 259 3.11 10.29 7.19
C HIS A 259 1.83 11.08 6.93
N ARG A 260 1.57 12.13 7.72
CA ARG A 260 0.34 12.94 7.64
C ARG A 260 0.22 13.65 6.28
N LEU A 261 1.31 14.22 5.80
CA LEU A 261 1.35 14.94 4.52
C LEU A 261 1.08 14.00 3.35
N LEU A 262 1.72 12.82 3.34
CA LEU A 262 1.50 11.79 2.33
C LEU A 262 0.07 11.26 2.37
N ALA A 263 -0.48 11.05 3.56
CA ALA A 263 -1.86 10.58 3.69
C ALA A 263 -2.88 11.59 3.16
N VAL A 264 -2.66 12.89 3.40
CA VAL A 264 -3.48 13.95 2.78
C VAL A 264 -3.30 13.96 1.26
N ALA A 265 -2.06 13.93 0.77
CA ALA A 265 -1.78 13.96 -0.66
C ALA A 265 -2.42 12.76 -1.39
N LEU A 266 -2.26 11.54 -0.87
CA LEU A 266 -2.89 10.34 -1.40
C LEU A 266 -4.41 10.42 -1.34
N THR A 267 -4.98 10.96 -0.26
CA THR A 267 -6.44 11.14 -0.17
C THR A 267 -6.94 12.05 -1.29
N LEU A 268 -6.25 13.15 -1.59
CA LEU A 268 -6.61 14.05 -2.69
C LEU A 268 -6.45 13.38 -4.06
N ILE A 269 -5.40 12.58 -4.25
CA ILE A 269 -5.19 11.80 -5.48
C ILE A 269 -6.34 10.80 -5.67
N PHE A 270 -6.64 9.96 -4.68
CA PHE A 270 -7.71 8.97 -4.77
C PHE A 270 -9.12 9.60 -4.88
N LEU A 271 -9.34 10.77 -4.27
CA LEU A 271 -10.57 11.51 -4.50
C LEU A 271 -10.67 12.01 -5.94
N SER A 272 -9.54 12.48 -6.52
CA SER A 272 -9.50 12.93 -7.91
C SER A 272 -9.72 11.79 -8.88
N THR A 273 -9.14 10.60 -8.63
CA THR A 273 -9.40 9.40 -9.43
C THR A 273 -10.84 8.92 -9.27
N THR A 274 -11.42 9.03 -8.07
CA THR A 274 -12.85 8.71 -7.86
C THR A 274 -13.76 9.62 -8.67
N LEU A 275 -13.41 10.90 -8.84
CA LEU A 275 -14.16 11.82 -9.72
C LEU A 275 -14.06 11.42 -11.20
N LEU A 276 -12.96 10.77 -11.61
CA LEU A 276 -12.72 10.36 -12.98
C LEU A 276 -13.33 8.99 -13.31
N PHE A 277 -13.14 8.01 -12.43
CA PHE A 277 -13.50 6.60 -12.62
C PHE A 277 -14.82 6.20 -11.93
N GLY A 278 -15.39 7.09 -11.10
CA GLY A 278 -16.71 6.93 -10.51
C GLY A 278 -16.79 5.86 -9.42
N ILE A 279 -17.91 5.14 -9.40
CA ILE A 279 -18.27 4.25 -8.30
C ILE A 279 -17.34 3.04 -8.17
N THR A 280 -16.80 2.54 -9.29
CA THR A 280 -15.86 1.40 -9.30
C THR A 280 -14.61 1.71 -8.50
N GLU A 281 -14.05 2.92 -8.68
CA GLU A 281 -12.89 3.38 -7.93
C GLU A 281 -13.19 3.54 -6.44
N LEU A 282 -14.37 4.10 -6.12
CA LEU A 282 -14.79 4.23 -4.73
C LEU A 282 -14.90 2.86 -4.05
N ILE A 283 -15.52 1.87 -4.70
CA ILE A 283 -15.66 0.51 -4.16
C ILE A 283 -14.28 -0.14 -3.96
N GLY A 284 -13.38 -0.03 -4.94
CA GLY A 284 -12.03 -0.60 -4.85
C GLY A 284 -11.15 0.03 -3.77
N HIS A 285 -11.23 1.35 -3.60
CA HIS A 285 -10.31 2.08 -2.74
C HIS A 285 -10.93 2.57 -1.41
N PHE A 286 -12.20 2.26 -1.12
CA PHE A 286 -12.87 2.72 0.11
C PHE A 286 -12.08 2.36 1.37
N MET A 287 -11.54 1.14 1.46
CA MET A 287 -10.74 0.71 2.61
C MET A 287 -9.42 1.49 2.71
N ILE A 288 -8.80 1.83 1.58
CA ILE A 288 -7.60 2.68 1.56
C ILE A 288 -7.94 4.07 2.10
N HIS A 289 -9.08 4.67 1.74
CA HIS A 289 -9.52 5.94 2.32
C HIS A 289 -9.66 5.88 3.85
N VAL A 290 -10.18 4.77 4.39
CA VAL A 290 -10.24 4.56 5.85
C VAL A 290 -8.85 4.53 6.47
N VAL A 291 -7.91 3.79 5.87
CA VAL A 291 -6.52 3.69 6.34
C VAL A 291 -5.80 5.04 6.25
N LEU A 292 -5.98 5.78 5.15
CA LEU A 292 -5.40 7.11 4.99
C LEU A 292 -5.96 8.11 6.00
N LEU A 293 -7.26 8.05 6.30
CA LEU A 293 -7.85 8.86 7.37
C LEU A 293 -7.25 8.53 8.74
N MET A 294 -6.96 7.26 9.03
CA MET A 294 -6.24 6.88 10.24
C MET A 294 -4.81 7.44 10.25
N PHE A 295 -4.11 7.44 9.12
CA PHE A 295 -2.76 8.00 9.02
C PHE A 295 -2.76 9.52 9.20
N ILE A 296 -3.80 10.19 8.68
CA ILE A 296 -4.03 11.62 8.95
C ILE A 296 -4.24 11.81 10.43
N ILE A 297 -5.12 11.08 11.10
CA ILE A 297 -5.42 11.29 12.53
C ILE A 297 -4.17 11.03 13.39
N GLU A 298 -3.49 9.90 13.21
CA GLU A 298 -2.32 9.58 14.04
C GLU A 298 -1.18 10.57 13.80
N GLY A 299 -0.77 10.76 12.54
CA GLY A 299 0.28 11.70 12.14
C GLY A 299 1.67 11.55 12.76
N THR A 300 1.91 10.57 13.62
CA THR A 300 3.21 10.34 14.30
C THR A 300 3.94 9.12 13.77
N SER A 301 5.27 9.15 13.82
CA SER A 301 6.11 7.98 13.50
C SER A 301 6.05 6.95 14.62
N PHE A 302 5.68 5.71 14.30
CA PHE A 302 5.49 4.62 15.27
C PHE A 302 6.81 3.95 15.72
N TYR A 303 7.89 4.21 14.99
CA TYR A 303 9.24 3.81 15.30
C TYR A 303 10.19 4.95 14.95
N LYS A 304 11.39 4.98 15.55
CA LYS A 304 12.42 5.91 15.08
C LYS A 304 12.68 5.57 13.62
N PRO A 305 12.41 6.48 12.66
CA PRO A 305 12.66 6.24 11.25
C PRO A 305 14.07 5.66 11.09
N PRO A 306 14.30 4.73 10.15
CA PRO A 306 15.63 4.16 9.97
C PRO A 306 16.67 5.26 9.70
N VAL A 307 16.22 6.36 9.09
CA VAL A 307 16.96 7.61 8.90
C VAL A 307 17.50 8.19 10.22
N GLU A 308 16.70 8.25 11.28
CA GLU A 308 17.13 8.76 12.60
C GLU A 308 18.14 7.84 13.31
N MET A 309 18.38 6.63 12.79
CA MET A 309 19.46 5.77 13.29
C MET A 309 20.85 6.26 12.87
N HIS A 310 20.92 7.14 11.86
CA HIS A 310 22.15 7.70 11.35
C HIS A 310 22.43 9.07 11.99
N ARG A 311 23.67 9.24 12.47
CA ARG A 311 24.06 10.42 13.27
C ARG A 311 24.34 11.65 12.40
N SER A 312 24.89 11.47 11.20
CA SER A 312 25.20 12.58 10.31
C SER A 312 24.11 12.80 9.26
N ARG A 313 23.92 14.06 8.88
CA ARG A 313 23.01 14.47 7.80
C ARG A 313 23.34 13.77 6.48
N THR A 314 24.62 13.60 6.19
CA THR A 314 25.09 12.93 4.97
C THR A 314 24.74 11.44 4.99
N ASP A 315 24.92 10.76 6.12
CA ASP A 315 24.56 9.34 6.25
C ASP A 315 23.07 9.11 6.05
N GLN A 316 22.22 10.03 6.53
CA GLN A 316 20.77 10.00 6.33
C GLN A 316 20.41 10.10 4.85
N MET A 317 21.01 11.06 4.14
CA MET A 317 20.82 11.27 2.71
C MET A 317 21.25 10.04 1.90
N ILE A 318 22.45 9.51 2.19
CA ILE A 318 23.00 8.33 1.54
C ILE A 318 22.10 7.12 1.81
N PHE A 319 21.71 6.90 3.07
CA PHE A 319 20.88 5.78 3.44
C PHE A 319 19.55 5.78 2.70
N VAL A 320 18.79 6.88 2.72
CA VAL A 320 17.48 6.96 2.06
C VAL A 320 17.61 6.78 0.56
N SER A 321 18.60 7.43 -0.08
CA SER A 321 18.78 7.34 -1.53
C SER A 321 19.15 5.92 -1.96
N LEU A 322 20.14 5.31 -1.31
CA LEU A 322 20.58 3.94 -1.65
C LEU A 322 19.53 2.90 -1.27
N ASN A 323 18.83 3.09 -0.15
CA ASN A 323 17.75 2.19 0.26
C ASN A 323 16.57 2.28 -0.70
N PHE A 324 16.20 3.47 -1.18
CA PHE A 324 15.21 3.64 -2.24
C PHE A 324 15.59 2.86 -3.50
N LEU A 325 16.82 3.05 -4.02
CA LEU A 325 17.30 2.34 -5.20
C LEU A 325 17.30 0.81 -5.01
N PHE A 326 17.71 0.35 -3.83
CA PHE A 326 17.69 -1.07 -3.48
C PHE A 326 16.26 -1.64 -3.44
N VAL A 327 15.33 -0.94 -2.78
CA VAL A 327 13.93 -1.35 -2.67
C VAL A 327 13.27 -1.33 -4.06
N LEU A 328 13.47 -0.27 -4.85
CA LEU A 328 13.00 -0.18 -6.24
C LEU A 328 13.50 -1.36 -7.08
N SER A 329 14.80 -1.63 -7.05
CA SER A 329 15.40 -2.72 -7.81
C SER A 329 14.87 -4.09 -7.36
N THR A 330 14.70 -4.29 -6.05
CA THR A 330 14.17 -5.54 -5.48
C THR A 330 12.73 -5.77 -5.91
N PHE A 331 11.87 -4.76 -5.78
CA PHE A 331 10.48 -4.85 -6.20
C PHE A 331 10.36 -5.09 -7.71
N LEU A 332 11.11 -4.33 -8.52
CA LEU A 332 11.11 -4.50 -9.97
C LEU A 332 11.54 -5.91 -10.38
N LEU A 333 12.63 -6.44 -9.82
CA LEU A 333 13.12 -7.78 -10.14
C LEU A 333 12.17 -8.88 -9.65
N LEU A 334 11.59 -8.74 -8.47
CA LEU A 334 10.62 -9.71 -7.94
C LEU A 334 9.36 -9.73 -8.80
N TYR A 335 8.77 -8.57 -9.07
CA TYR A 335 7.58 -8.47 -9.91
C TYR A 335 7.88 -9.01 -11.31
N TYR A 336 8.97 -8.54 -11.95
CA TYR A 336 9.35 -9.01 -13.28
C TYR A 336 9.65 -10.51 -13.33
N ARG A 337 10.08 -11.14 -12.23
CA ARG A 337 10.34 -12.59 -12.21
C ARG A 337 9.07 -13.41 -12.07
N PHE A 338 8.14 -12.97 -11.22
CA PHE A 338 7.05 -13.82 -10.75
C PHE A 338 5.67 -13.44 -11.26
N ALA A 339 5.48 -12.20 -11.70
CA ALA A 339 4.22 -11.69 -12.21
C ALA A 339 4.19 -11.63 -13.74
#